data_AF-A0A977Q217-F1
#
_entry.id   AF-A0A977Q217-F1
#
_cell.length_a   1.000
_cell.length_b   1.000
_cell.length_c   1.000
_cell.angle_alpha   90.00
_cell.angle_beta   90.00
_cell.angle_gamma   90.00
#
_symmetry.space_group_name_H-M   'P 1'
#
loop_
_entity.id
_entity.type
_entity.pdbx_description
1 polymer ?
#
loop_
_entity_poly.entity_id
_entity_poly.type
_entity_poly.pdbx_seq_one_letter_code
_entity_poly.pdbx_strand_id
1 'polypeptide(L)'
;MKKQIRYLFIITLFVSACQAYGQDSLATIYFYRASKFAGSFVGYNLKHNGNIIGPVKSGTLLTYQCPAGVQIFSATTESESSIKVEVASGETYYIECGIAVGVMVGKPTFRQASAIQAKVDIEKLDKAIASALPSKVLESNQAADTIRALANLFQRKRKGGTTRAVVFGALGIGSIIGTANYKPTTVTINQGSAGSQIIEISSGPPAINYVFIGFNAIMVVTGITQASNYSTQKLDALINNYKEGNPLPAKIKSKLKAKDFK
;
A
#
# COMPACT_ATOMS: atom_id res chain seq x y z
N MET A 1 61.43 39.83 -13.05
CA MET A 1 61.22 38.53 -12.34
C MET A 1 60.15 38.59 -11.24
N LYS A 2 58.95 39.16 -11.47
CA LYS A 2 57.88 39.24 -10.43
C LYS A 2 56.51 38.69 -10.83
N LYS A 3 56.33 38.19 -12.06
CA LYS A 3 55.03 37.69 -12.58
C LYS A 3 54.88 36.17 -12.63
N GLN A 4 55.96 35.39 -12.48
CA GLN A 4 55.93 33.91 -12.54
C GLN A 4 55.61 33.24 -11.20
N ILE A 5 55.69 33.96 -10.07
CA ILE A 5 55.48 33.40 -8.72
C ILE A 5 54.00 33.36 -8.31
N ARG A 6 53.10 34.03 -9.05
CA ARG A 6 51.66 34.07 -8.72
C ARG A 6 50.87 32.86 -9.23
N TYR A 7 51.35 32.16 -10.26
CA TYR A 7 50.67 30.98 -10.79
C TYR A 7 51.09 29.67 -10.10
N LEU A 8 52.25 29.66 -9.43
CA LEU A 8 52.71 28.49 -8.67
C LEU A 8 51.96 28.31 -7.34
N PHE A 9 51.33 29.37 -6.82
CA PHE A 9 50.53 29.31 -5.59
C PHE A 9 49.04 28.98 -5.82
N ILE A 10 48.56 29.05 -7.07
CA ILE A 10 47.17 28.72 -7.42
C ILE A 10 47.00 27.23 -7.73
N ILE A 11 48.07 26.55 -8.16
CA ILE A 11 48.03 25.11 -8.46
C ILE A 11 48.08 24.25 -7.18
N THR A 12 48.67 24.76 -6.08
CA THR A 12 48.68 24.05 -4.79
C THR A 12 47.36 24.16 -4.01
N LEU A 13 46.48 25.12 -4.34
CA LEU A 13 45.18 25.23 -3.67
C LEU A 13 44.09 24.33 -4.27
N PHE A 14 44.31 23.76 -5.46
CA PHE A 14 43.33 22.88 -6.12
C PHE A 14 43.49 21.39 -5.75
N VAL A 15 44.62 21.00 -5.15
CA VAL A 15 44.89 19.60 -4.79
C VAL A 15 44.38 19.24 -3.39
N SER A 16 44.06 20.23 -2.53
CA SER A 16 43.55 19.97 -1.17
C SER A 16 42.02 19.84 -1.05
N ALA A 17 41.26 19.95 -2.15
CA ALA A 17 39.80 19.74 -2.10
C ALA A 17 39.37 18.26 -2.24
N CYS A 18 40.31 17.34 -2.47
CA CYS A 18 39.98 15.92 -2.67
C CYS A 18 40.03 15.06 -1.39
N GLN A 19 40.00 15.68 -0.21
CA GLN A 19 39.96 14.97 1.07
C GLN A 19 38.81 15.49 1.96
N ALA A 20 37.58 15.38 1.45
CA ALA A 20 36.36 15.50 2.26
C ALA A 20 35.13 14.77 1.67
N TYR A 21 35.30 13.86 0.70
CA TYR A 21 34.25 12.90 0.30
C TYR A 21 34.38 11.61 1.12
N GLY A 22 34.37 11.76 2.44
CA GLY A 22 34.53 10.66 3.37
C GLY A 22 33.41 10.68 4.39
N GLN A 23 32.24 10.16 4.00
CA GLN A 23 31.20 9.48 4.82
C GLN A 23 29.78 9.59 4.22
N ASP A 24 29.49 10.57 3.36
CA ASP A 24 28.10 10.87 2.93
C ASP A 24 27.62 10.16 1.65
N SER A 25 28.36 9.16 1.12
CA SER A 25 28.00 8.43 -0.12
C SER A 25 27.71 6.93 0.05
N LEU A 26 27.77 6.42 1.28
CA LEU A 26 27.64 4.99 1.57
C LEU A 26 26.25 4.65 2.12
N ALA A 27 25.68 3.56 1.63
CA ALA A 27 24.49 2.93 2.19
C ALA A 27 24.91 1.80 3.14
N THR A 28 24.12 1.56 4.18
CA THR A 28 24.34 0.45 5.11
C THR A 28 23.32 -0.65 4.85
N ILE A 29 23.78 -1.89 4.74
CA ILE A 29 22.93 -3.06 4.54
C ILE A 29 23.17 -4.06 5.67
N TYR A 30 22.09 -4.43 6.34
CA TYR A 30 22.06 -5.50 7.34
C TYR A 30 21.53 -6.78 6.70
N PHE A 31 22.42 -7.76 6.57
CA PHE A 31 22.05 -9.12 6.20
C PHE A 31 21.84 -9.93 7.46
N TYR A 32 20.65 -10.50 7.64
CA TYR A 32 20.34 -11.28 8.83
C TYR A 32 19.68 -12.60 8.48
N ARG A 33 19.97 -13.64 9.25
CA ARG A 33 19.29 -14.94 9.13
C ARG A 33 18.68 -15.34 10.46
N ALA A 34 17.36 -15.43 10.49
CA ALA A 34 16.64 -15.88 11.67
C ALA A 34 17.09 -17.29 12.10
N SER A 35 17.27 -17.50 13.40
CA SER A 35 17.59 -18.80 13.99
C SER A 35 16.39 -19.74 13.88
N LYS A 36 16.31 -20.48 12.78
CA LYS A 36 15.30 -21.52 12.55
C LYS A 36 15.96 -22.89 12.69
N PHE A 37 15.25 -23.85 13.31
CA PHE A 37 15.74 -25.22 13.51
C PHE A 37 16.04 -25.93 12.18
N ALA A 38 15.18 -25.71 11.17
CA ALA A 38 15.36 -26.29 9.85
C ALA A 38 16.52 -25.62 9.08
N GLY A 39 17.48 -26.43 8.63
CA GLY A 39 18.64 -25.97 7.85
C GLY A 39 19.75 -25.28 8.65
N SER A 40 19.76 -25.43 9.99
CA SER A 40 20.71 -24.74 10.88
C SER A 40 22.18 -25.08 10.59
N PHE A 41 22.46 -26.31 10.14
CA PHE A 41 23.81 -26.79 9.81
C PHE A 41 24.34 -26.28 8.45
N VAL A 42 23.47 -25.74 7.60
CA VAL A 42 23.87 -25.28 6.26
C VAL A 42 24.15 -23.78 6.33
N GLY A 43 25.39 -23.37 6.04
CA GLY A 43 25.79 -21.98 5.88
C GLY A 43 26.25 -21.71 4.45
N TYR A 44 26.28 -20.45 4.04
CA TYR A 44 26.79 -20.04 2.73
C TYR A 44 27.54 -18.72 2.79
N ASN A 45 28.35 -18.47 1.77
CA ASN A 45 29.07 -17.22 1.63
C ASN A 45 28.26 -16.23 0.81
N LEU A 46 28.02 -15.06 1.38
CA LEU A 46 27.42 -13.94 0.68
C LEU A 46 28.47 -13.26 -0.18
N LYS A 47 28.12 -12.95 -1.43
CA LYS A 47 28.98 -12.31 -2.42
C LYS A 47 28.37 -11.00 -2.89
N HIS A 48 29.24 -10.03 -3.18
CA HIS A 48 28.91 -8.78 -3.86
C HIS A 48 29.91 -8.58 -5.00
N ASN A 49 29.41 -8.43 -6.22
CA ASN A 49 30.23 -8.32 -7.44
C ASN A 49 31.28 -9.44 -7.55
N GLY A 50 30.90 -10.67 -7.19
CA GLY A 50 31.76 -11.86 -7.23
C GLY A 50 32.67 -12.05 -6.01
N ASN A 51 32.87 -11.02 -5.18
CA ASN A 51 33.73 -11.09 -4.00
C ASN A 51 32.95 -11.52 -2.75
N ILE A 52 33.53 -12.39 -1.93
CA ILE A 52 32.92 -12.85 -0.68
C ILE A 52 32.95 -11.72 0.35
N ILE A 53 31.78 -11.34 0.86
CA ILE A 53 31.62 -10.34 1.92
C ILE A 53 31.68 -10.99 3.30
N GLY A 54 31.10 -12.18 3.45
CA GLY A 54 31.09 -12.89 4.72
C GLY A 54 30.20 -14.14 4.73
N PRO A 55 30.38 -15.01 5.74
CA PRO A 55 29.55 -16.19 5.91
C PRO A 55 28.21 -15.85 6.54
N VAL A 56 27.14 -16.49 6.06
CA VAL A 56 25.78 -16.42 6.60
C VAL A 56 25.38 -17.78 7.14
N LYS A 57 25.30 -17.89 8.47
CA LYS A 57 24.83 -19.09 9.19
C LYS A 57 23.50 -18.80 9.88
N SER A 58 22.90 -19.83 10.45
CA SER A 58 21.72 -19.65 11.31
C SER A 58 22.04 -18.67 12.44
N GLY A 59 21.21 -17.65 12.61
CA GLY A 59 21.39 -16.63 13.65
C GLY A 59 22.47 -15.58 13.39
N THR A 60 23.04 -15.52 12.19
CA THR A 60 24.07 -14.52 11.85
C THR A 60 23.44 -13.18 11.48
N LEU A 61 24.06 -12.09 11.94
CA LEU A 61 23.85 -10.72 11.49
C LEU A 61 25.17 -10.18 10.92
N LEU A 62 25.15 -9.73 9.67
CA LEU A 62 26.28 -9.16 8.96
C LEU A 62 25.92 -7.74 8.53
N THR A 63 26.78 -6.78 8.86
CA THR A 63 26.64 -5.39 8.44
C THR A 63 27.61 -5.14 7.28
N TYR A 64 27.11 -4.57 6.19
CA TYR A 64 27.91 -4.27 5.01
C TYR A 64 27.63 -2.85 4.53
N GLN A 65 28.67 -2.11 4.17
CA GLN A 65 28.55 -0.79 3.58
C GLN A 65 28.90 -0.86 2.10
N CYS A 66 28.08 -0.23 1.27
CA CYS A 66 28.30 -0.17 -0.17
C CYS A 66 27.96 1.22 -0.72
N PRO A 67 28.53 1.60 -1.88
CA PRO A 67 28.14 2.85 -2.54
C PRO A 67 26.65 2.89 -2.88
N ALA A 68 26.07 4.10 -2.91
CA ALA A 68 24.74 4.32 -3.46
C ALA A 68 24.65 3.84 -4.93
N GLY A 69 23.48 3.33 -5.32
CA GLY A 69 23.19 2.81 -6.65
C GLY A 69 22.57 1.41 -6.64
N VAL A 70 22.56 0.78 -7.81
CA VAL A 70 22.04 -0.59 -7.97
C VAL A 70 23.14 -1.59 -7.61
N GLN A 71 22.90 -2.37 -6.55
CA GLN A 71 23.82 -3.40 -6.07
C GLN A 71 23.22 -4.80 -6.24
N ILE A 72 24.07 -5.78 -6.56
CA ILE A 72 23.66 -7.17 -6.76
C ILE A 72 24.42 -8.05 -5.78
N PHE A 73 23.67 -8.71 -4.91
CA PHE A 73 24.20 -9.67 -3.95
C PHE A 73 23.84 -11.08 -4.41
N SER A 74 24.76 -12.02 -4.25
CA SER A 74 24.52 -13.43 -4.56
C SER A 74 25.06 -14.36 -3.49
N ALA A 75 24.52 -15.58 -3.45
CA ALA A 75 25.08 -16.66 -2.65
C ALA A 75 24.94 -17.97 -3.41
N THR A 76 25.88 -18.88 -3.12
CA THR A 76 25.95 -20.19 -3.76
C THR A 76 26.09 -21.26 -2.68
N THR A 77 25.26 -22.29 -2.77
CA THR A 77 25.39 -23.57 -2.07
C THR A 77 25.39 -24.69 -3.12
N GLU A 78 24.39 -25.58 -3.13
CA GLU A 78 24.06 -26.48 -4.25
C GLU A 78 23.41 -25.73 -5.42
N SER A 79 22.89 -24.52 -5.17
CA SER A 79 22.28 -23.66 -6.19
C SER A 79 22.60 -22.20 -5.91
N GLU A 80 22.67 -21.39 -6.97
CA GLU A 80 22.88 -19.95 -6.86
C GLU A 80 21.55 -19.20 -6.72
N SER A 81 21.58 -18.11 -5.94
CA SER A 81 20.51 -17.11 -5.88
C SER A 81 21.13 -15.72 -5.83
N SER A 82 20.43 -14.73 -6.38
CA SER A 82 20.84 -13.34 -6.33
C SER A 82 19.65 -12.41 -6.04
N ILE A 83 19.96 -11.24 -5.47
CA ILE A 83 19.01 -10.16 -5.22
C ILE A 83 19.60 -8.84 -5.70
N LYS A 84 18.79 -8.09 -6.44
CA LYS A 84 19.09 -6.73 -6.90
C LYS A 84 18.46 -5.74 -5.92
N VAL A 85 19.26 -4.85 -5.35
CA VAL A 85 18.81 -3.84 -4.39
C VAL A 85 19.27 -2.47 -4.85
N GLU A 86 18.33 -1.53 -4.96
CA GLU A 86 18.63 -0.14 -5.23
C GLU A 86 18.81 0.60 -3.90
N VAL A 87 20.04 1.04 -3.65
CA VAL A 87 20.43 1.68 -2.40
C VAL A 87 20.70 3.17 -2.57
N ALA A 88 20.14 3.99 -1.70
CA ALA A 88 20.38 5.42 -1.64
C ALA A 88 21.45 5.73 -0.58
N SER A 89 22.16 6.84 -0.77
CA SER A 89 23.20 7.25 0.16
C SER A 89 22.65 7.57 1.55
N GLY A 90 23.35 7.15 2.61
CA GLY A 90 22.97 7.38 4.00
C GLY A 90 21.74 6.59 4.46
N GLU A 91 21.12 5.80 3.57
CA GLU A 91 19.97 4.97 3.90
C GLU A 91 20.39 3.56 4.34
N THR A 92 19.50 2.93 5.13
CA THR A 92 19.73 1.61 5.70
C THR A 92 18.77 0.58 5.14
N TYR A 93 19.30 -0.57 4.73
CA TYR A 93 18.55 -1.65 4.11
C TYR A 93 18.68 -2.93 4.92
N TYR A 94 17.61 -3.72 4.93
CA TYR A 94 17.54 -4.98 5.65
C TYR A 94 17.23 -6.11 4.68
N ILE A 95 18.07 -7.15 4.68
CA ILE A 95 17.93 -8.30 3.80
C ILE A 95 17.88 -9.56 4.68
N GLU A 96 16.72 -10.21 4.70
CA GLU A 96 16.56 -11.53 5.30
C GLU A 96 17.19 -12.57 4.37
N CYS A 97 18.17 -13.27 4.92
CA CYS A 97 18.86 -14.39 4.32
C CYS A 97 18.27 -15.70 4.84
N GLY A 98 17.81 -16.55 3.93
CA GLY A 98 17.21 -17.84 4.26
C GLY A 98 17.81 -19.00 3.48
N ILE A 99 17.31 -20.19 3.76
CA ILE A 99 17.54 -21.41 3.00
C ILE A 99 16.18 -22.06 2.77
N ALA A 100 15.84 -22.34 1.52
CA ALA A 100 14.66 -23.13 1.19
C ALA A 100 14.95 -24.62 1.47
N VAL A 101 14.05 -25.27 2.21
CA VAL A 101 14.11 -26.71 2.50
C VAL A 101 13.08 -27.41 1.61
N GLY A 102 13.52 -28.29 0.72
CA GLY A 102 12.69 -28.98 -0.27
C GLY A 102 13.51 -29.95 -1.14
N VAL A 103 12.96 -30.39 -2.28
CA VAL A 103 13.57 -31.38 -3.22
C VAL A 103 14.99 -31.01 -3.65
N MET A 104 15.35 -29.73 -3.59
CA MET A 104 16.73 -29.25 -3.65
C MET A 104 17.09 -28.66 -2.28
N VAL A 105 17.82 -29.43 -1.48
CA VAL A 105 18.24 -29.03 -0.14
C VAL A 105 19.26 -27.89 -0.28
N GLY A 106 19.06 -26.79 0.42
CA GLY A 106 20.13 -25.80 0.58
C GLY A 106 20.10 -24.57 -0.32
N LYS A 107 19.11 -24.38 -1.20
CA LYS A 107 19.05 -23.17 -2.05
C LYS A 107 18.96 -21.88 -1.20
N PRO A 108 19.88 -20.90 -1.36
CA PRO A 108 19.81 -19.63 -0.65
C PRO A 108 18.59 -18.84 -1.09
N THR A 109 17.96 -18.13 -0.15
CA THR A 109 16.85 -17.23 -0.44
C THR A 109 17.15 -15.85 0.13
N PHE A 110 16.79 -14.82 -0.63
CA PHE A 110 16.93 -13.44 -0.23
C PHE A 110 15.57 -12.75 -0.24
N ARG A 111 15.30 -11.97 0.81
CA ARG A 111 14.11 -11.13 0.87
C ARG A 111 14.47 -9.78 1.48
N GLN A 112 14.15 -8.70 0.78
CA GLN A 112 14.25 -7.37 1.38
C GLN A 112 13.16 -7.22 2.46
N ALA A 113 13.57 -6.92 3.69
CA ALA A 113 12.68 -6.79 4.83
C ALA A 113 12.45 -5.30 5.17
N SER A 114 11.29 -5.00 5.75
CA SER A 114 11.04 -3.67 6.32
C SER A 114 11.78 -3.50 7.64
N ALA A 115 12.14 -2.26 7.98
CA ALA A 115 12.88 -1.96 9.23
C ALA A 115 12.16 -2.49 10.49
N ILE A 116 10.83 -2.42 10.52
CA ILE A 116 10.01 -2.91 11.65
C ILE A 116 10.16 -4.43 11.79
N GLN A 117 10.05 -5.16 10.68
CA GLN A 117 10.12 -6.62 10.70
C GLN A 117 11.54 -7.10 10.99
N ALA A 118 12.54 -6.46 10.38
CA ALA A 118 13.95 -6.72 10.64
C ALA A 118 14.31 -6.48 12.11
N LYS A 119 13.82 -5.40 12.73
CA LYS A 119 14.07 -5.11 14.15
C LYS A 119 13.57 -6.23 15.06
N VAL A 120 12.35 -6.73 14.84
CA VAL A 120 11.77 -7.83 15.63
C VAL A 120 12.56 -9.13 15.46
N ASP A 121 13.02 -9.42 14.24
CA ASP A 121 13.79 -10.63 13.98
C ASP A 121 15.21 -10.52 14.52
N ILE A 122 15.85 -9.36 14.38
CA ILE A 122 17.20 -9.07 14.88
C ILE A 122 17.21 -9.01 16.41
N GLU A 123 16.16 -8.50 17.06
CA GLU A 123 16.05 -8.50 18.54
C GLU A 123 16.12 -9.92 19.13
N LYS A 124 15.64 -10.92 18.39
CA LYS A 124 15.76 -12.33 18.79
C LYS A 124 17.17 -12.89 18.62
N LEU A 125 18.01 -12.24 17.80
CA LEU A 125 19.39 -12.63 17.55
C LEU A 125 20.34 -11.90 18.50
N ASP A 126 20.27 -10.57 18.51
CA ASP A 126 21.10 -9.68 19.30
C ASP A 126 20.31 -8.43 19.74
N LYS A 127 20.06 -8.34 21.05
CA LYS A 127 19.33 -7.23 21.67
C LYS A 127 20.10 -5.91 21.64
N ALA A 128 21.43 -5.94 21.66
CA ALA A 128 22.26 -4.74 21.71
C ALA A 128 22.33 -4.05 20.34
N ILE A 129 22.34 -4.83 19.26
CA ILE A 129 22.32 -4.27 17.90
C ILE A 129 20.90 -3.80 17.55
N ALA A 130 19.85 -4.54 17.93
CA ALA A 130 18.47 -4.17 17.66
C ALA A 130 18.05 -2.79 18.23
N SER A 131 18.64 -2.36 19.35
CA SER A 131 18.39 -1.05 19.95
C SER A 131 19.14 0.10 19.24
N ALA A 132 20.23 -0.20 18.53
CA ALA A 132 21.03 0.76 17.77
C ALA A 132 20.57 0.92 16.31
N LEU A 133 19.66 0.05 15.83
CA LEU A 133 19.19 0.09 14.44
C LEU A 133 18.32 1.33 14.16
N PRO A 134 18.57 2.06 13.07
CA PRO A 134 17.73 3.18 12.68
C PRO A 134 16.33 2.68 12.31
N SER A 135 15.32 3.21 12.99
CA SER A 135 13.89 2.91 12.78
C SER A 135 13.34 3.47 11.46
N LYS A 136 14.19 4.04 10.59
CA LYS A 136 13.77 4.70 9.37
C LYS A 136 13.27 3.65 8.39
N VAL A 137 11.94 3.54 8.31
CA VAL A 137 11.23 2.60 7.46
C VAL A 137 11.56 2.91 6.01
N LEU A 138 12.08 1.92 5.28
CA LEU A 138 12.10 1.95 3.82
C LEU A 138 10.66 2.01 3.31
N GLU A 139 10.18 3.23 3.08
CA GLU A 139 8.80 3.57 2.70
C GLU A 139 8.47 3.29 1.23
N SER A 140 9.41 2.92 0.35
CA SER A 140 9.13 3.12 -1.09
C SER A 140 8.12 2.16 -1.72
N ASN A 141 8.07 0.88 -1.33
CA ASN A 141 7.20 -0.10 -2.02
C ASN A 141 5.93 -0.46 -1.25
N GLN A 142 6.03 -0.78 0.05
CA GLN A 142 4.84 -1.14 0.85
C GLN A 142 3.99 0.08 1.19
N ALA A 143 4.60 1.25 1.44
CA ALA A 143 3.82 2.46 1.69
C ALA A 143 3.17 2.96 0.41
N ALA A 144 3.85 2.87 -0.74
CA ALA A 144 3.26 3.17 -2.05
C ALA A 144 2.05 2.26 -2.37
N ASP A 145 2.19 0.95 -2.17
CA ASP A 145 1.10 -0.01 -2.37
C ASP A 145 -0.08 0.26 -1.43
N THR A 146 0.20 0.61 -0.19
CA THR A 146 -0.83 0.95 0.80
C THR A 146 -1.53 2.26 0.47
N ILE A 147 -0.78 3.29 0.08
CA ILE A 147 -1.32 4.60 -0.34
C ILE A 147 -2.21 4.42 -1.57
N ARG A 148 -1.76 3.65 -2.57
CA ARG A 148 -2.56 3.28 -3.75
C ARG A 148 -3.81 2.52 -3.35
N ALA A 149 -3.72 1.57 -2.43
CA ALA A 149 -4.86 0.81 -1.93
C ALA A 149 -5.88 1.68 -1.18
N LEU A 150 -5.42 2.67 -0.41
CA LEU A 150 -6.30 3.65 0.23
C LEU A 150 -7.02 4.52 -0.81
N ALA A 151 -6.31 5.02 -1.81
CA ALA A 151 -6.91 5.79 -2.89
C ALA A 151 -7.97 4.97 -3.64
N ASN A 152 -7.67 3.71 -3.99
CA ASN A 152 -8.59 2.78 -4.65
C ASN A 152 -9.81 2.46 -3.77
N LEU A 153 -9.61 2.22 -2.47
CA LEU A 153 -10.69 2.01 -1.50
C LEU A 153 -11.64 3.20 -1.45
N PHE A 154 -11.11 4.42 -1.30
CA PHE A 154 -11.89 5.65 -1.19
C PHE A 154 -12.63 5.93 -2.50
N GLN A 155 -11.96 5.84 -3.65
CA GLN A 155 -12.56 5.92 -4.97
C GLN A 155 -13.75 4.96 -5.10
N ARG A 156 -13.56 3.68 -4.78
CA ARG A 156 -14.60 2.65 -4.88
C ARG A 156 -15.79 2.94 -3.98
N LYS A 157 -15.54 3.29 -2.71
CA LYS A 157 -16.62 3.55 -1.74
C LYS A 157 -17.38 4.83 -2.06
N ARG A 158 -16.68 5.88 -2.50
CA ARG A 158 -17.29 7.13 -2.96
C ARG A 158 -18.13 6.92 -4.21
N LYS A 159 -17.58 6.28 -5.25
CA LYS A 159 -18.31 5.94 -6.48
C LYS A 159 -19.57 5.13 -6.18
N GLY A 160 -19.46 4.09 -5.34
CA GLY A 160 -20.62 3.29 -4.93
C GLY A 160 -21.71 4.11 -4.20
N GLY A 161 -21.32 5.05 -3.33
CA GLY A 161 -22.25 5.96 -2.66
C GLY A 161 -22.92 6.95 -3.62
N THR A 162 -22.13 7.59 -4.49
CA THR A 162 -22.63 8.53 -5.50
C THR A 162 -23.56 7.86 -6.50
N THR A 163 -23.21 6.67 -7.00
CA THR A 163 -24.08 5.91 -7.92
C THR A 163 -25.42 5.59 -7.27
N ARG A 164 -25.46 5.17 -5.99
CA ARG A 164 -26.73 4.96 -5.27
C ARG A 164 -27.53 6.25 -5.17
N ALA A 165 -26.89 7.35 -4.76
CA ALA A 165 -27.57 8.64 -4.63
C ALA A 165 -28.20 9.11 -5.95
N VAL A 166 -27.49 8.97 -7.06
CA VAL A 166 -27.98 9.38 -8.39
C VAL A 166 -29.08 8.45 -8.89
N VAL A 167 -28.86 7.13 -8.86
CA VAL A 167 -29.82 6.16 -9.40
C VAL A 167 -31.12 6.18 -8.61
N PHE A 168 -31.05 6.04 -7.28
CA PHE A 168 -32.25 6.05 -6.44
C PHE A 168 -32.87 7.45 -6.32
N GLY A 169 -32.08 8.51 -6.51
CA GLY A 169 -32.60 9.88 -6.61
C GLY A 169 -33.47 10.05 -7.85
N ALA A 170 -32.97 9.63 -9.02
CA ALA A 170 -33.72 9.68 -10.27
C ALA A 170 -34.96 8.78 -10.23
N LEU A 171 -34.84 7.55 -9.74
CA LEU A 171 -35.97 6.64 -9.57
C LEU A 171 -37.01 7.20 -8.59
N GLY A 172 -36.57 7.75 -7.46
CA GLY A 172 -37.45 8.39 -6.48
C GLY A 172 -38.25 9.55 -7.08
N ILE A 173 -37.60 10.43 -7.85
CA ILE A 173 -38.29 11.51 -8.57
C ILE A 173 -39.31 10.95 -9.56
N GLY A 174 -38.94 9.92 -10.34
CA GLY A 174 -39.87 9.24 -11.26
C GLY A 174 -41.08 8.63 -10.54
N SER A 175 -40.88 7.99 -9.38
CA SER A 175 -41.97 7.44 -8.57
C SER A 175 -42.89 8.52 -8.01
N ILE A 176 -42.35 9.66 -7.58
CA ILE A 176 -43.16 10.80 -7.11
C ILE A 176 -44.03 11.34 -8.26
N ILE A 177 -43.44 11.57 -9.45
CA ILE A 177 -44.16 12.07 -10.62
C ILE A 177 -45.25 11.08 -11.06
N GLY A 178 -44.95 9.77 -11.11
CA GLY A 178 -45.92 8.74 -11.47
C GLY A 178 -47.07 8.62 -10.46
N THR A 179 -46.80 8.86 -9.19
CA THR A 179 -47.83 8.88 -8.13
C THR A 179 -48.71 10.12 -8.24
N ALA A 180 -48.10 11.29 -8.49
CA ALA A 180 -48.84 12.55 -8.63
C ALA A 180 -49.74 12.59 -9.88
N ASN A 181 -49.35 11.88 -10.95
CA ASN A 181 -50.11 11.81 -12.21
C ASN A 181 -50.97 10.53 -12.33
N TYR A 182 -51.22 9.84 -11.22
CA TYR A 182 -52.02 8.61 -11.24
C TYR A 182 -53.44 8.88 -11.72
N LYS A 183 -53.91 8.11 -12.71
CA LYS A 183 -55.30 8.13 -13.15
C LYS A 183 -56.05 6.95 -12.54
N PRO A 184 -57.21 7.17 -11.91
CA PRO A 184 -57.98 6.10 -11.29
C PRO A 184 -58.46 5.10 -12.36
N THR A 185 -58.48 3.82 -11.99
CA THR A 185 -58.98 2.77 -12.87
C THR A 185 -60.49 2.78 -12.82
N THR A 186 -61.13 2.90 -13.98
CA THR A 186 -62.58 2.83 -14.14
C THR A 186 -62.95 1.60 -14.98
N VAL A 187 -63.97 0.85 -14.57
CA VAL A 187 -64.59 -0.20 -15.40
C VAL A 187 -65.93 0.30 -15.89
N THR A 188 -66.15 0.15 -17.19
CA THR A 188 -67.43 0.45 -17.84
C THR A 188 -68.26 -0.83 -17.89
N ILE A 189 -69.41 -0.82 -17.23
CA ILE A 189 -70.35 -1.94 -17.22
C ILE A 189 -71.50 -1.59 -18.17
N ASN A 190 -71.61 -2.33 -19.28
CA ASN A 190 -72.72 -2.18 -20.22
C ASN A 190 -73.94 -2.95 -19.70
N GLN A 191 -75.03 -2.25 -19.38
CA GLN A 191 -76.28 -2.84 -18.87
C GLN A 191 -77.37 -2.96 -19.96
N GLY A 192 -76.98 -3.22 -21.20
CA GLY A 192 -77.94 -3.38 -22.31
C GLY A 192 -78.83 -2.14 -22.49
N SER A 193 -80.16 -2.31 -22.51
CA SER A 193 -81.13 -1.22 -22.71
C SER A 193 -81.17 -0.16 -21.60
N ALA A 194 -80.52 -0.40 -20.46
CA ALA A 194 -80.44 0.55 -19.35
C ALA A 194 -79.24 1.52 -19.44
N GLY A 195 -78.43 1.42 -20.49
CA GLY A 195 -77.25 2.27 -20.71
C GLY A 195 -75.95 1.69 -20.14
N SER A 196 -74.90 2.52 -20.09
CA SER A 196 -73.58 2.14 -19.62
C SER A 196 -73.20 2.93 -18.38
N GLN A 197 -72.67 2.26 -17.36
CA GLN A 197 -72.25 2.91 -16.11
C GLN A 197 -70.74 2.76 -15.92
N ILE A 198 -70.08 3.87 -15.57
CA ILE A 198 -68.66 3.90 -15.24
C ILE A 198 -68.53 3.78 -13.73
N ILE A 199 -67.86 2.73 -13.25
CA ILE A 199 -67.55 2.52 -11.82
C ILE A 199 -66.05 2.70 -11.62
N GLU A 200 -65.69 3.58 -10.71
CA GLU A 200 -64.32 3.76 -10.25
C GLU A 200 -63.96 2.65 -9.25
N ILE A 201 -62.96 1.84 -9.59
CA ILE A 201 -62.59 0.64 -8.82
C ILE A 201 -61.36 0.86 -7.93
N SER A 202 -60.63 1.96 -8.16
CA SER A 202 -59.47 2.34 -7.35
C SER A 202 -59.27 3.85 -7.41
N SER A 203 -59.44 4.50 -6.26
CA SER A 203 -59.47 5.97 -6.13
C SER A 203 -58.12 6.60 -5.78
N GLY A 204 -57.03 5.83 -5.74
CA GLY A 204 -55.73 6.35 -5.33
C GLY A 204 -54.54 5.54 -5.83
N PRO A 205 -53.34 6.15 -5.83
CA PRO A 205 -52.13 5.47 -6.25
C PRO A 205 -51.89 4.21 -5.42
N PRO A 206 -51.36 3.13 -6.03
CA PRO A 206 -51.04 1.90 -5.32
C PRO A 206 -50.13 2.16 -4.11
N ALA A 207 -50.41 1.52 -2.95
CA ALA A 207 -49.63 1.69 -1.72
C ALA A 207 -48.12 1.38 -1.92
N ILE A 208 -47.81 0.49 -2.87
CA ILE A 208 -46.44 0.14 -3.26
C ILE A 208 -45.63 1.34 -3.74
N ASN A 209 -46.25 2.35 -4.35
CA ASN A 209 -45.55 3.56 -4.81
C ASN A 209 -44.95 4.34 -3.64
N TYR A 210 -45.68 4.48 -2.53
CA TYR A 210 -45.20 5.18 -1.33
C TYR A 210 -44.06 4.43 -0.64
N VAL A 211 -44.13 3.09 -0.61
CA VAL A 211 -43.04 2.23 -0.11
C VAL A 211 -41.78 2.42 -0.96
N PHE A 212 -41.93 2.45 -2.29
CA PHE A 212 -40.82 2.71 -3.20
C PHE A 212 -40.22 4.11 -3.01
N ILE A 213 -41.03 5.14 -2.84
CA ILE A 213 -40.55 6.51 -2.57
C ILE A 213 -39.71 6.53 -1.28
N GLY A 214 -40.23 5.92 -0.20
CA GLY A 214 -39.52 5.83 1.08
C GLY A 214 -38.18 5.07 0.96
N PHE A 215 -38.18 3.93 0.29
CA PHE A 215 -36.96 3.15 0.06
C PHE A 215 -35.92 3.93 -0.76
N ASN A 216 -36.34 4.58 -1.86
CA ASN A 216 -35.47 5.41 -2.68
C ASN A 216 -34.83 6.54 -1.85
N ALA A 217 -35.61 7.23 -1.02
CA ALA A 217 -35.09 8.30 -0.15
C ALA A 217 -34.00 7.79 0.81
N ILE A 218 -34.21 6.64 1.45
CA ILE A 218 -33.21 6.01 2.33
C ILE A 218 -31.93 5.68 1.54
N MET A 219 -32.07 5.14 0.33
CA MET A 219 -30.92 4.80 -0.53
C MET A 219 -30.14 6.04 -0.97
N VAL A 220 -30.82 7.17 -1.21
CA VAL A 220 -30.17 8.45 -1.51
C VAL A 220 -29.37 8.96 -0.32
N VAL A 221 -30.00 9.04 0.85
CA VAL A 221 -29.36 9.56 2.07
C VAL A 221 -28.14 8.72 2.45
N THR A 222 -28.27 7.39 2.40
CA THR A 222 -27.14 6.49 2.68
C THR A 222 -26.04 6.59 1.63
N GLY A 223 -26.39 6.80 0.36
CA GLY A 223 -25.45 7.07 -0.73
C GLY A 223 -24.63 8.34 -0.51
N ILE A 224 -25.29 9.46 -0.19
CA ILE A 224 -24.64 10.75 0.11
C ILE A 224 -23.76 10.63 1.35
N THR A 225 -24.26 10.01 2.42
CA THR A 225 -23.50 9.80 3.66
C THR A 225 -22.23 8.97 3.41
N GLN A 226 -22.33 7.93 2.57
CA GLN A 226 -21.17 7.15 2.16
C GLN A 226 -20.20 7.99 1.33
N ALA A 227 -20.66 8.75 0.35
CA ALA A 227 -19.80 9.61 -0.45
C ALA A 227 -19.03 10.65 0.40
N SER A 228 -19.70 11.26 1.39
CA SER A 228 -19.09 12.21 2.34
C SER A 228 -18.08 11.54 3.29
N ASN A 229 -18.36 10.32 3.75
CA ASN A 229 -17.45 9.59 4.62
C ASN A 229 -16.14 9.16 3.94
N TYR A 230 -16.12 9.11 2.61
CA TYR A 230 -14.96 8.75 1.80
C TYR A 230 -14.53 9.92 0.89
N SER A 231 -14.52 11.14 1.43
CA SER A 231 -14.06 12.35 0.74
C SER A 231 -12.54 12.35 0.52
N THR A 232 -12.07 13.20 -0.40
CA THR A 232 -10.63 13.40 -0.67
C THR A 232 -9.91 13.95 0.56
N GLN A 233 -10.49 14.94 1.24
CA GLN A 233 -9.92 15.52 2.46
C GLN A 233 -9.62 14.47 3.54
N LYS A 234 -10.53 13.50 3.74
CA LYS A 234 -10.33 12.39 4.69
C LYS A 234 -9.27 11.41 4.22
N LEU A 235 -9.14 11.19 2.90
CA LEU A 235 -8.07 10.38 2.33
C LEU A 235 -6.71 11.05 2.55
N ASP A 236 -6.61 12.35 2.27
CA ASP A 236 -5.38 13.12 2.40
C ASP A 236 -4.92 13.16 3.86
N ALA A 237 -5.83 13.43 4.79
CA ALA A 237 -5.55 13.37 6.23
C ALA A 237 -5.08 11.97 6.66
N LEU A 238 -5.68 10.91 6.12
CA LEU A 238 -5.31 9.53 6.43
C LEU A 238 -3.93 9.17 5.86
N ILE A 239 -3.64 9.59 4.63
CA ILE A 239 -2.35 9.37 3.98
C ILE A 239 -1.25 10.11 4.75
N ASN A 240 -1.49 11.37 5.12
CA ASN A 240 -0.53 12.16 5.89
C ASN A 240 -0.25 11.52 7.25
N ASN A 241 -1.31 11.13 7.98
CA ASN A 241 -1.15 10.45 9.26
C ASN A 241 -0.38 9.12 9.13
N TYR A 242 -0.61 8.38 8.04
CA TYR A 242 0.13 7.15 7.74
C TYR A 242 1.60 7.41 7.41
N LYS A 243 1.91 8.47 6.64
CA LYS A 243 3.29 8.91 6.33
C LYS A 243 4.03 9.41 7.56
N GLU A 244 3.32 9.90 8.58
CA GLU A 244 3.89 10.23 9.89
C GLU A 244 4.24 8.97 10.72
N GLY A 245 4.04 7.77 10.17
CA GLY A 245 4.33 6.49 10.82
C GLY A 245 3.19 5.95 11.67
N ASN A 246 2.04 6.63 11.71
CA ASN A 246 0.88 6.13 12.47
C ASN A 246 0.22 4.95 11.74
N PRO A 247 -0.22 3.91 12.47
CA PRO A 247 -0.88 2.77 11.86
C PRO A 247 -2.26 3.13 11.31
N LEU A 248 -2.69 2.42 10.27
CA LEU A 248 -4.03 2.62 9.71
C LEU A 248 -5.13 2.27 10.75
N PRO A 249 -6.19 3.09 10.86
CA PRO A 249 -7.32 2.80 11.72
C PRO A 249 -7.96 1.45 11.38
N ALA A 250 -8.31 0.66 12.40
CA ALA A 250 -8.88 -0.68 12.24
C ALA A 250 -10.11 -0.71 11.32
N LYS A 251 -10.96 0.33 11.39
CA LYS A 251 -12.16 0.51 10.56
C LYS A 251 -11.85 0.68 9.06
N ILE A 252 -10.67 1.20 8.71
CA ILE A 252 -10.22 1.31 7.31
C ILE A 252 -9.55 0.02 6.89
N LYS A 253 -8.68 -0.54 7.75
CA LYS A 253 -7.97 -1.79 7.50
C LYS A 253 -8.92 -2.95 7.18
N SER A 254 -10.02 -3.09 7.92
CA SER A 254 -11.04 -4.13 7.68
C SER A 254 -11.83 -3.95 6.37
N LYS A 255 -11.75 -2.78 5.73
CA LYS A 255 -12.47 -2.47 4.48
C LYS A 255 -11.60 -2.56 3.24
N LEU A 256 -10.28 -2.62 3.40
CA LEU A 256 -9.35 -2.92 2.32
C LEU A 256 -9.58 -4.34 1.81
N LYS A 257 -9.54 -4.50 0.49
CA LYS A 257 -9.65 -5.80 -0.18
C LYS A 257 -8.41 -6.03 -1.03
N ALA A 258 -8.10 -7.30 -1.32
CA ALA A 258 -6.95 -7.66 -2.16
C ALA A 258 -6.92 -6.93 -3.52
N LYS A 259 -8.10 -6.64 -4.10
CA LYS A 259 -8.21 -5.90 -5.36
C LYS A 259 -7.86 -4.41 -5.26
N ASP A 260 -7.77 -3.85 -4.07
CA ASP A 260 -7.41 -2.44 -3.90
C ASP A 260 -5.88 -2.26 -4.04
N PHE A 261 -5.09 -3.32 -3.85
CA PHE A 261 -3.62 -3.34 -3.97
C PHE A 261 -3.12 -3.64 -5.39
N LYS A 262 -4.02 -3.88 -6.34
CA LYS A 262 -3.71 -4.11 -7.76
C LYS A 262 -3.91 -2.82 -8.53
#